data_AF-A0A7M2YWI0-F1
#
_entry.id   AF-A0A7M2YWI0-F1
#
_cell.length_a   1.000
_cell.length_b   1.000
_cell.length_c   1.000
_cell.angle_alpha   90.00
_cell.angle_beta   90.00
_cell.angle_gamma   90.00
#
_symmetry.space_group_name_H-M   'P 1'
#
loop_
_entity.id
_entity.type
_entity.pdbx_description
1 polymer ?
#
loop_
_entity_poly.entity_id
_entity_poly.type
_entity_poly.pdbx_seq_one_letter_code
_entity_poly.pdbx_strand_id
1 'polypeptide(L)'
;MSNTSSHPAAKRPSFNFGNARIAVDLPEGARFAAVPDGSARGGWAVIQKDGLIRTKLGWFTIRGTPRVTGRRVDGTGRQLRSDVGPLSYSSSGPFYPSLLYFPSFGCWRVTAAAGGAHLSAIVNVTR
;
A
#
# COMPACT_ATOMS: atom_id res chain seq x y z
N MET A 1 11.69 18.91 -9.26
CA MET A 1 11.41 18.07 -10.45
C MET A 1 10.48 16.95 -9.99
N SER A 2 9.18 17.12 -10.25
CA SER A 2 8.13 16.21 -9.79
C SER A 2 8.03 15.06 -10.79
N ASN A 3 8.38 13.84 -10.36
CA ASN A 3 8.06 12.65 -11.15
C ASN A 3 6.55 12.38 -11.01
N THR A 4 5.81 12.90 -11.98
CA THR A 4 4.41 12.56 -12.22
C THR A 4 4.31 11.05 -12.43
N SER A 5 3.50 10.39 -11.61
CA SER A 5 3.15 8.97 -11.73
C SER A 5 2.33 8.76 -13.00
N SER A 6 2.99 8.63 -14.15
CA SER A 6 2.34 8.25 -15.41
C SER A 6 2.09 6.74 -15.44
N HIS A 7 0.81 6.40 -15.44
CA HIS A 7 0.20 5.08 -15.51
C HIS A 7 0.72 4.27 -16.72
N PRO A 8 1.45 3.15 -16.54
CA PRO A 8 1.71 2.22 -17.61
C PRO A 8 0.63 1.13 -17.62
N ALA A 9 -0.05 1.00 -18.77
CA ALA A 9 -1.00 -0.04 -19.16
C ALA A 9 -2.49 0.22 -18.90
N ALA A 10 -3.18 0.62 -19.96
CA ALA A 10 -4.63 0.84 -20.09
C ALA A 10 -5.51 -0.43 -19.96
N LYS A 11 -5.10 -1.45 -19.18
CA LYS A 11 -5.91 -2.67 -18.96
C LYS A 11 -5.95 -3.18 -17.51
N ARG A 12 -5.42 -2.44 -16.52
CA ARG A 12 -5.42 -2.90 -15.11
C ARG A 12 -5.72 -1.75 -14.13
N PRO A 13 -7.00 -1.42 -13.92
CA PRO A 13 -7.41 -0.29 -13.07
C PRO A 13 -6.92 -0.38 -11.62
N SER A 14 -6.58 -1.57 -11.13
CA SER A 14 -6.11 -1.75 -9.76
C SER A 14 -4.60 -1.64 -9.59
N PHE A 15 -3.77 -1.54 -10.64
CA PHE A 15 -2.30 -1.54 -10.50
C PHE A 15 -1.75 -0.20 -10.96
N ASN A 16 -1.68 0.76 -10.07
CA ASN A 16 -1.37 2.13 -10.46
C ASN A 16 0.03 2.60 -10.06
N PHE A 17 0.78 1.83 -9.27
CA PHE A 17 2.12 2.23 -8.84
C PHE A 17 3.13 1.08 -8.79
N GLY A 18 4.27 1.25 -9.44
CA GLY A 18 5.36 0.29 -9.43
C GLY A 18 6.14 0.27 -10.73
N ASN A 19 6.65 -0.92 -11.08
CA ASN A 19 7.39 -1.19 -12.30
C ASN A 19 6.99 -2.56 -12.88
N ALA A 20 7.65 -2.99 -13.96
CA ALA A 20 7.34 -4.22 -14.66
C ALA A 20 7.48 -5.52 -13.82
N ARG A 21 8.12 -5.46 -12.65
CA ARG A 21 8.44 -6.64 -11.82
C ARG A 21 7.72 -6.67 -10.48
N ILE A 22 7.38 -5.51 -9.95
CA ILE A 22 6.62 -5.35 -8.71
C ILE A 22 5.72 -4.12 -8.81
N ALA A 23 4.47 -4.28 -8.43
CA ALA A 23 3.48 -3.22 -8.38
C ALA A 23 2.53 -3.39 -7.18
N VAL A 24 1.86 -2.30 -6.82
CA VAL A 24 0.88 -2.24 -5.73
C VAL A 24 -0.39 -1.54 -6.19
N ASP A 25 -1.52 -1.97 -5.64
CA ASP A 25 -2.77 -1.23 -5.76
C ASP A 25 -2.79 -0.07 -4.75
N LEU A 26 -2.93 1.16 -5.23
CA LEU A 26 -3.08 2.33 -4.38
C LEU A 26 -4.39 3.02 -4.70
N PRO A 27 -5.08 3.59 -3.70
CA PRO A 27 -6.18 4.51 -3.98
C PRO A 27 -5.67 5.73 -4.75
N GLU A 28 -6.60 6.45 -5.38
CA GLU A 28 -6.29 7.69 -6.07
C GLU A 28 -5.51 8.66 -5.16
N GLY A 29 -4.47 9.27 -5.72
CA GLY A 29 -3.58 10.17 -4.98
C GLY A 29 -2.79 9.51 -3.84
N ALA A 30 -2.77 8.17 -3.76
CA ALA A 30 -2.15 7.41 -2.67
C ALA A 30 -2.63 7.87 -1.28
N ARG A 31 -3.92 8.24 -1.18
CA ARG A 31 -4.53 8.75 0.04
C ARG A 31 -5.40 7.70 0.72
N PHE A 32 -5.04 7.37 1.95
CA PHE A 32 -5.81 6.51 2.83
C PHE A 32 -6.62 7.35 3.81
N ALA A 33 -7.83 7.75 3.41
CA ALA A 33 -8.79 8.37 4.33
C ALA A 33 -9.33 7.29 5.28
N ALA A 34 -9.04 7.45 6.57
CA ALA A 34 -9.33 6.47 7.60
C ALA A 34 -10.64 6.79 8.32
N VAL A 35 -11.56 5.83 8.33
CA VAL A 35 -12.80 5.92 9.09
C VAL A 35 -12.71 5.12 10.38
N PRO A 36 -13.49 5.46 11.42
CA PRO A 36 -13.60 4.60 12.60
C PRO A 36 -14.10 3.19 12.24
N ASP A 37 -13.62 2.18 12.96
CA ASP A 37 -14.15 0.82 12.85
C ASP A 37 -15.67 0.78 13.11
N GLY A 38 -16.39 -0.02 12.32
CA GLY A 38 -17.86 -0.07 12.33
C GLY A 38 -18.57 1.14 11.69
N SER A 39 -17.83 2.08 11.09
CA SER A 39 -18.46 3.20 10.36
C SER A 39 -19.21 2.70 9.12
N ALA A 40 -20.42 3.24 8.89
CA ALA A 40 -21.14 3.09 7.63
C ALA A 40 -20.56 3.95 6.49
N ARG A 41 -19.59 4.84 6.79
CA ARG A 41 -18.93 5.69 5.79
C ARG A 41 -17.90 4.88 5.00
N GLY A 42 -17.80 5.13 3.70
CA GLY A 42 -16.71 4.62 2.88
C GLY A 42 -15.35 5.19 3.30
N GLY A 43 -14.30 4.39 3.21
CA GLY A 43 -12.93 4.79 3.53
C GLY A 43 -11.91 3.80 2.95
N TRP A 44 -10.67 4.27 2.80
CA TRP A 44 -9.55 3.46 2.30
C TRP A 44 -8.71 2.86 3.44
N ALA A 45 -8.99 3.26 4.68
CA ALA A 45 -8.42 2.70 5.89
C ALA A 45 -9.42 2.71 7.04
N VAL A 46 -9.13 1.94 8.07
CA VAL A 46 -9.95 1.82 9.27
C VAL A 46 -9.09 2.09 10.50
N ILE A 47 -9.53 3.00 11.35
CA ILE A 47 -8.94 3.25 12.67
C ILE A 47 -9.44 2.13 13.59
N GLN A 48 -8.53 1.25 13.99
CA GLN A 48 -8.82 0.12 14.87
C GLN A 48 -8.94 0.56 16.34
N LYS A 49 -9.51 -0.31 17.17
CA LYS A 49 -9.69 -0.05 18.62
C LYS A 49 -8.38 0.21 19.36
N ASP A 50 -7.27 -0.36 18.90
CA ASP A 50 -5.92 -0.16 19.45
C ASP A 50 -5.22 1.13 18.92
N GLY A 51 -5.92 1.91 18.10
CA GLY A 51 -5.41 3.16 17.51
C GLY A 51 -4.60 2.97 16.23
N LEU A 52 -4.30 1.74 15.80
CA LEU A 52 -3.65 1.50 14.52
C LEU A 52 -4.60 1.81 13.36
N ILE A 53 -4.04 2.31 12.26
CA ILE A 53 -4.79 2.61 11.06
C ILE A 53 -4.52 1.50 10.05
N ARG A 54 -5.50 0.63 9.84
CA ARG A 54 -5.40 -0.54 8.98
C ARG A 54 -5.91 -0.25 7.57
N THR A 55 -5.12 -0.59 6.56
CA THR A 55 -5.58 -0.63 5.16
C THR A 55 -5.27 -1.98 4.53
N LYS A 56 -5.99 -2.32 3.47
CA LYS A 56 -5.75 -3.51 2.66
C LYS A 56 -5.13 -3.09 1.34
N LEU A 57 -3.98 -3.67 1.04
CA LEU A 57 -3.32 -3.52 -0.26
C LEU A 57 -3.01 -4.87 -0.88
N GLY A 58 -3.01 -4.88 -2.18
CA GLY A 58 -2.68 -5.94 -3.07
C GLY A 58 -1.36 -5.68 -3.80
N TRP A 59 -0.48 -6.67 -3.75
CA TRP A 59 0.84 -6.61 -4.37
C TRP A 59 0.93 -7.60 -5.51
N PHE A 60 1.59 -7.19 -6.57
CA PHE A 60 1.76 -8.02 -7.74
C PHE A 60 3.23 -8.11 -8.08
N THR A 61 3.69 -9.34 -8.25
CA THR A 61 5.10 -9.63 -8.42
C THR A 61 5.25 -10.66 -9.52
N ILE A 62 6.32 -10.56 -10.30
CA ILE A 62 6.66 -11.64 -11.24
C ILE A 62 7.36 -12.81 -10.53
N ARG A 63 7.96 -12.55 -9.35
CA ARG A 63 8.74 -13.51 -8.58
C ARG A 63 8.90 -13.04 -7.13
N GLY A 64 8.69 -13.98 -6.21
CA GLY A 64 8.99 -13.83 -4.78
C GLY A 64 7.89 -13.12 -3.99
N THR A 65 7.78 -13.47 -2.71
CA THR A 65 6.84 -12.81 -1.79
C THR A 65 7.31 -11.39 -1.49
N PRO A 66 6.43 -10.37 -1.57
CA PRO A 66 6.80 -9.00 -1.26
C PRO A 66 7.08 -8.84 0.23
N ARG A 67 8.25 -8.28 0.56
CA ARG A 67 8.55 -7.76 1.89
C ARG A 67 8.24 -6.28 1.92
N VAL A 68 7.29 -5.87 2.75
CA VAL A 68 6.83 -4.49 2.87
C VAL A 68 7.38 -3.86 4.16
N THR A 69 7.81 -2.61 4.07
CA THR A 69 8.24 -1.80 5.21
C THR A 69 7.72 -0.39 5.04
N GLY A 70 7.64 0.38 6.12
CA GLY A 70 7.22 1.77 6.04
C GLY A 70 7.81 2.63 7.13
N ARG A 71 8.19 3.85 6.75
CA ARG A 71 8.67 4.88 7.68
C ARG A 71 7.92 6.19 7.46
N ARG A 72 7.63 6.89 8.55
CA ARG A 72 7.09 8.24 8.48
C ARG A 72 8.13 9.18 7.87
N VAL A 73 7.69 10.13 7.04
CA VAL A 73 8.60 11.08 6.36
C VAL A 73 8.31 12.54 6.68
N ASP A 74 7.14 12.83 7.23
CA ASP A 74 6.73 14.17 7.67
C ASP A 74 6.80 14.34 9.20
N GLY A 75 7.47 13.42 9.90
CA GLY A 75 7.61 13.43 11.34
C GLY A 75 8.22 12.15 11.89
N THR A 76 8.19 12.02 13.21
CA THR A 76 8.66 10.81 13.91
C THR A 76 7.50 9.82 14.11
N GLY A 77 7.84 8.53 14.23
CA GLY A 77 6.87 7.47 14.46
C GLY A 77 7.52 6.09 14.47
N ARG A 78 6.78 5.10 15.01
CA ARG A 78 7.14 3.69 14.90
C ARG A 78 7.10 3.25 13.44
N GLN A 79 7.79 2.17 13.09
CA GLN A 79 7.69 1.61 11.75
C GLN A 79 6.28 1.07 11.48
N LEU A 80 5.86 1.13 10.22
CA LEU A 80 4.67 0.44 9.74
C LEU A 80 4.80 -1.06 10.02
N ARG A 81 3.72 -1.68 10.53
CA ARG A 81 3.59 -3.15 10.52
C ARG A 81 2.89 -3.59 9.25
N SER A 82 3.40 -4.64 8.61
CA SER A 82 2.77 -5.26 7.45
C SER A 82 2.51 -6.74 7.72
N ASP A 83 1.35 -7.21 7.31
CA ASP A 83 1.00 -8.62 7.25
C ASP A 83 0.72 -8.97 5.78
N VAL A 84 1.63 -9.73 5.16
CA VAL A 84 1.53 -10.13 3.76
C VAL A 84 1.04 -11.58 3.75
N GLY A 85 -0.15 -11.78 3.17
CA GLY A 85 -0.80 -13.07 3.08
C GLY A 85 -0.14 -14.01 2.05
N PRO A 86 -0.69 -15.22 1.90
CA PRO A 86 -0.14 -16.22 0.98
C PRO A 86 -0.29 -15.80 -0.48
N LEU A 87 0.49 -16.45 -1.34
CA LEU A 87 0.37 -16.30 -2.79
C LEU A 87 -1.05 -16.64 -3.23
N SER A 88 -1.61 -15.73 -4.02
CA SER A 88 -2.89 -15.84 -4.71
C SER A 88 -2.68 -15.53 -6.18
N TYR A 89 -3.74 -15.68 -6.98
CA TYR A 89 -3.69 -15.38 -8.41
C TYR A 89 -4.86 -14.49 -8.81
N SER A 90 -4.58 -13.60 -9.76
CA SER A 90 -5.58 -12.81 -10.47
C SER A 90 -5.48 -13.11 -11.97
N SER A 91 -6.41 -12.58 -12.78
CA SER A 91 -6.27 -12.56 -14.25
C SER A 91 -4.97 -11.91 -14.73
N SER A 92 -4.28 -11.27 -13.80
CA SER A 92 -3.13 -10.43 -14.01
C SER A 92 -1.81 -11.06 -13.57
N GLY A 93 -1.84 -12.27 -13.02
CA GLY A 93 -0.66 -13.01 -12.54
C GLY A 93 -0.61 -13.15 -11.01
N PRO A 94 0.58 -13.49 -10.46
CA PRO A 94 0.79 -13.67 -9.02
C PRO A 94 0.41 -12.41 -8.22
N PHE A 95 -0.33 -12.64 -7.14
CA PHE A 95 -0.91 -11.61 -6.29
C PHE A 95 -0.70 -11.95 -4.82
N TYR A 96 -0.42 -10.95 -3.99
CA TYR A 96 -0.31 -11.10 -2.55
C TYR A 96 -1.21 -10.06 -1.87
N PRO A 97 -2.31 -10.47 -1.23
CA PRO A 97 -3.09 -9.56 -0.39
C PRO A 97 -2.29 -9.24 0.88
N SER A 98 -2.49 -8.05 1.45
CA SER A 98 -1.83 -7.64 2.66
C SER A 98 -2.69 -6.72 3.51
N LEU A 99 -2.38 -6.67 4.80
CA LEU A 99 -2.84 -5.63 5.72
C LEU A 99 -1.64 -4.79 6.15
N LEU A 100 -1.76 -3.48 5.97
CA LEU A 100 -0.79 -2.52 6.48
C LEU A 100 -1.40 -1.78 7.68
N TYR A 101 -0.60 -1.62 8.74
CA TYR A 101 -0.99 -0.99 9.99
C TYR A 101 -0.10 0.22 10.28
N PHE A 102 -0.62 1.41 9.99
CA PHE A 102 0.08 2.66 10.27
C PHE A 102 -0.10 3.04 11.75
N PRO A 103 0.98 3.33 12.48
CA PRO A 103 0.91 3.79 13.87
C PRO A 103 0.33 5.20 14.06
N SER A 104 0.31 6.01 13.00
CA SER A 104 -0.19 7.39 13.05
C SER A 104 -0.60 7.90 11.66
N PHE A 105 -1.37 8.98 11.67
CA PHE A 105 -1.63 9.79 10.48
C PHE A 105 -0.36 10.48 9.96
N GLY A 106 -0.40 10.93 8.70
CA GLY A 106 0.67 11.66 8.03
C GLY A 106 1.17 10.99 6.75
N CYS A 107 2.28 11.49 6.23
CA CYS A 107 2.97 10.98 5.06
C CYS A 107 3.94 9.86 5.42
N TRP A 108 3.82 8.74 4.71
CA TRP A 108 4.64 7.54 4.90
C TRP A 108 5.33 7.16 3.61
N ARG A 109 6.63 6.85 3.68
CA ARG A 109 7.32 6.11 2.62
C ARG A 109 7.11 4.63 2.85
N VAL A 110 6.36 4.00 1.96
CA VAL A 110 6.15 2.54 1.91
C VAL A 110 7.09 1.96 0.86
N THR A 111 7.90 0.99 1.27
CA THR A 111 8.86 0.30 0.39
C THR A 111 8.50 -1.17 0.34
N ALA A 112 8.49 -1.73 -0.86
CA ALA A 112 8.31 -3.16 -1.06
C ALA A 112 9.43 -3.73 -1.93
N ALA A 113 9.89 -4.93 -1.60
CA ALA A 113 10.87 -5.66 -2.38
C ALA A 113 10.42 -7.11 -2.62
N ALA A 114 10.60 -7.60 -3.86
CA ALA A 114 10.27 -8.96 -4.26
C ALA A 114 11.18 -9.40 -5.42
N GLY A 115 11.80 -10.58 -5.31
CA GLY A 115 12.56 -11.18 -6.43
C GLY A 115 13.66 -10.28 -7.02
N GLY A 116 14.30 -9.45 -6.19
CA GLY A 116 15.34 -8.48 -6.58
C GLY A 116 14.80 -7.15 -7.13
N ALA A 117 13.49 -6.99 -7.31
CA ALA A 117 12.86 -5.72 -7.65
C ALA A 117 12.41 -4.98 -6.39
N HIS A 118 12.32 -3.66 -6.48
CA HIS A 118 11.84 -2.80 -5.40
C HIS A 118 10.95 -1.67 -5.94
N LEU A 119 10.09 -1.15 -5.08
CA LEU A 119 9.36 0.11 -5.31
C LEU A 119 9.31 0.92 -4.01
N SER A 120 9.09 2.22 -4.13
CA SER A 120 8.90 3.13 -3.00
C SER A 120 7.80 4.14 -3.33
N ALA A 121 6.71 4.12 -2.57
CA ALA A 121 5.60 5.05 -2.68
C ALA A 121 5.57 5.99 -1.47
N ILE A 122 5.24 7.27 -1.69
CA ILE A 122 4.78 8.13 -0.60
C ILE A 122 3.26 8.05 -0.56
N VAL A 123 2.71 7.74 0.61
CA VAL A 123 1.27 7.64 0.84
C VAL A 123 0.86 8.60 1.95
N ASN A 124 -0.36 9.13 1.86
CA ASN A 124 -0.91 10.04 2.85
C ASN A 124 -2.04 9.36 3.64
N VAL A 125 -1.86 9.19 4.94
CA VAL A 125 -2.85 8.61 5.84
C VAL A 125 -3.55 9.75 6.56
N THR A 126 -4.82 9.96 6.25
CA THR A 126 -5.63 11.04 6.84
C THR A 126 -6.79 10.48 7.64
N ARG A 127 -7.34 11.31 8.53
CA ARG A 127 -8.70 11.10 9.03
C ARG A 127 -9.72 11.44 7.94
#